data_AF-A0A7S2H3S3-F1
#
_entry.id   AF-A0A7S2H3S3-F1
#
_cell.length_a   1.000
_cell.length_b   1.000
_cell.length_c   1.000
_cell.angle_alpha   90.00
_cell.angle_beta   90.00
_cell.angle_gamma   90.00
#
_symmetry.space_group_name_H-M   'P 1'
#
loop_
_entity.id
_entity.type
_entity.pdbx_description
1 polymer ?
#
loop_
_entity_poly.entity_id
_entity_poly.type
_entity_poly.pdbx_seq_one_letter_code
_entity_poly.pdbx_strand_id
1 'polypeptide(L)'
;VRPPRVLMVSRRHCRKNKFVDIVGEYHLDLVQESKAAPIVIPRTVRTISHLAEYLPMDGLIIAEGNDMSDDVLQKYGCAVPGRLEGESAEKYASDTEFDVSKDELEFALLQFALSVGCPVLTFCRGCQMLNA
;
A
#
# COMPACT_ATOMS: atom_id res chain seq x y z
N VAL A 1 -19.68 9.91 18.28
CA VAL A 1 -19.53 9.00 17.13
C VAL A 1 -18.05 8.71 16.97
N ARG A 2 -17.65 7.44 16.81
CA ARG A 2 -16.24 7.09 16.55
C ARG A 2 -15.88 7.57 15.13
N PRO A 3 -14.75 8.27 14.92
CA PRO A 3 -14.34 8.62 13.56
C PRO A 3 -14.09 7.35 12.72
N PRO A 4 -14.40 7.36 11.41
CA PRO A 4 -14.05 6.27 10.50
C PRO A 4 -12.55 5.95 10.58
N ARG A 5 -12.18 4.67 10.69
CA ARG A 5 -10.81 4.17 10.65
C ARG A 5 -10.44 3.89 9.20
N VAL A 6 -9.56 4.72 8.66
CA VAL A 6 -9.05 4.57 7.30
C VAL A 6 -7.67 3.95 7.36
N LEU A 7 -7.54 2.70 6.91
CA LEU A 7 -6.29 1.97 6.91
C LEU A 7 -5.41 2.41 5.74
N MET A 8 -4.10 2.44 5.97
CA MET A 8 -3.09 2.72 4.95
C MET A 8 -1.79 1.99 5.29
N VAL A 9 -1.17 1.36 4.29
CA VAL A 9 0.07 0.62 4.50
C VAL A 9 1.27 1.54 4.37
N SER A 10 2.19 1.49 5.33
CA SER A 10 3.44 2.24 5.28
C SER A 10 4.30 1.81 4.09
N ARG A 11 5.19 2.70 3.64
CA ARG A 11 6.28 2.34 2.74
C ARG A 11 7.60 2.29 3.50
N ARG A 12 8.52 1.46 3.01
CA ARG A 12 9.89 1.41 3.50
C ARG A 12 10.66 2.67 3.09
N HIS A 13 11.46 3.18 4.00
CA HIS A 13 12.49 4.17 3.71
C HIS A 13 13.76 3.87 4.51
N CYS A 14 14.93 4.13 3.94
CA CYS A 14 16.21 3.96 4.63
C CYS A 14 16.66 5.30 5.21
N ARG A 15 16.77 5.40 6.54
CA ARG A 15 17.23 6.60 7.24
C ARG A 15 18.30 6.24 8.24
N LYS A 16 19.49 6.87 8.12
CA LYS A 16 20.65 6.60 9.01
C LYS A 16 20.98 5.11 9.09
N ASN A 17 21.03 4.43 7.94
CA ASN A 17 21.28 2.99 7.82
C ASN A 17 20.30 2.10 8.61
N LYS A 18 19.07 2.58 8.83
CA LYS A 18 17.99 1.81 9.44
C LYS A 18 16.74 1.92 8.58
N PHE A 19 16.05 0.80 8.40
CA PHE A 19 14.74 0.81 7.77
C PHE A 19 13.71 1.40 8.74
N VAL A 20 12.91 2.32 8.21
CA VAL A 20 11.77 2.92 8.89
C VAL A 20 10.55 2.80 8.00
N ASP A 21 9.40 2.65 8.64
CA ASP A 21 8.09 2.68 8.02
C ASP A 21 7.57 4.12 8.04
N ILE A 22 7.21 4.65 6.86
CA ILE A 22 6.73 6.02 6.71
C ILE A 22 5.44 6.08 5.88
N VAL A 23 4.69 7.15 6.08
CA VAL A 23 3.55 7.56 5.25
C VAL A 23 3.70 9.07 5.00
N GLY A 24 3.39 9.52 3.79
CA GLY A 24 3.41 10.95 3.46
C GLY A 24 2.33 11.72 4.23
N GLU A 25 2.70 12.85 4.83
CA GLU A 25 1.80 13.69 5.64
C GLU A 25 0.56 14.14 4.87
N TYR A 26 0.70 14.41 3.57
CA TYR A 26 -0.42 14.75 2.68
C TYR A 26 -1.59 13.75 2.78
N HIS A 27 -1.31 12.44 2.82
CA HIS A 27 -2.36 11.42 2.93
C HIS A 27 -2.97 11.36 4.33
N LEU A 28 -2.17 11.64 5.37
CA LEU A 28 -2.66 11.71 6.75
C LEU A 28 -3.60 12.89 6.91
N ASP A 29 -3.18 14.07 6.43
CA ASP A 29 -3.96 15.31 6.45
C ASP A 29 -5.27 15.14 5.68
N LEU A 30 -5.23 14.56 4.46
CA LEU A 30 -6.42 14.29 3.66
C LEU A 30 -7.50 13.49 4.42
N VAL A 31 -7.08 12.47 5.18
CA VAL A 31 -8.00 11.65 6.00
C VAL A 31 -8.54 12.46 7.18
N GLN A 32 -7.68 13.22 7.85
CA GLN A 32 -8.04 14.01 9.02
C GLN A 32 -8.97 15.18 8.69
N GLU A 33 -8.74 15.87 7.57
CA GLU A 33 -9.61 16.91 7.02
C GLU A 33 -11.02 16.35 6.72
N SER A 34 -11.08 15.08 6.31
CA SER A 34 -12.32 14.34 6.09
C SER A 34 -12.99 13.84 7.39
N LYS A 35 -12.49 14.26 8.57
CA LYS A 35 -12.96 13.86 9.92
C LYS A 35 -12.85 12.36 10.20
N ALA A 36 -11.90 11.69 9.55
CA ALA A 36 -11.58 10.29 9.78
C ALA A 36 -10.23 10.14 10.51
N ALA A 37 -9.96 8.95 11.03
CA ALA A 37 -8.73 8.59 11.72
C ALA A 37 -7.84 7.74 10.79
N PRO A 38 -6.65 8.23 10.40
CA PRO A 38 -5.71 7.43 9.64
C PRO A 38 -5.07 6.37 10.54
N ILE A 39 -5.10 5.11 10.10
CA ILE A 39 -4.46 3.98 10.78
C ILE A 39 -3.33 3.47 9.90
N VAL A 40 -2.10 3.79 10.30
CA VAL A 40 -0.90 3.34 9.58
C VAL A 40 -0.59 1.90 9.96
N ILE A 41 -0.60 1.04 8.97
CA ILE A 41 -0.25 -0.37 9.09
C ILE A 41 1.21 -0.56 8.66
N PRO A 42 2.08 -1.07 9.53
CA PRO A 42 3.48 -1.25 9.18
C PRO A 42 3.63 -2.42 8.19
N ARG A 43 4.39 -2.27 7.10
CA ARG A 43 4.58 -3.32 6.08
C ARG A 43 5.43 -4.52 6.52
N THR A 44 5.58 -4.82 7.82
CA THR A 44 6.44 -5.92 8.29
C THR A 44 5.96 -7.29 7.80
N VAL A 45 6.88 -8.26 7.66
CA VAL A 45 6.55 -9.64 7.25
C VAL A 45 5.52 -10.30 8.19
N ARG A 46 5.48 -9.88 9.47
CA ARG A 46 4.54 -10.41 10.46
C ARG A 46 3.18 -9.72 10.43
N THR A 47 3.06 -8.56 9.79
CA THR A 47 1.82 -7.79 9.80
C THR A 47 0.72 -8.54 9.07
N ILE A 48 1.04 -9.23 7.97
CA ILE A 48 0.06 -10.01 7.21
C ILE A 48 -0.57 -11.13 8.05
N SER A 49 0.21 -11.80 8.90
CA SER A 49 -0.30 -12.84 9.80
C SER A 49 -1.17 -12.29 10.93
N HIS A 50 -1.07 -10.99 11.22
CA HIS A 50 -1.87 -10.28 12.22
C HIS A 50 -2.91 -9.34 11.60
N LEU A 51 -3.21 -9.49 10.31
CA LEU A 51 -4.08 -8.55 9.60
C LEU A 51 -5.48 -8.43 10.23
N ALA A 52 -5.98 -9.53 10.79
CA ALA A 52 -7.26 -9.58 11.49
C ALA A 52 -7.35 -8.57 12.67
N GLU A 53 -6.24 -8.27 13.34
CA GLU A 53 -6.20 -7.33 14.47
C GLU A 53 -6.42 -5.86 14.05
N TYR A 54 -6.27 -5.57 12.76
CA TYR A 54 -6.50 -4.24 12.21
C TYR A 54 -7.94 -4.03 11.72
N LEU A 55 -8.71 -5.11 11.61
CA LEU A 55 -10.08 -5.12 11.11
C LEU A 55 -11.10 -5.03 12.27
N PRO A 56 -12.34 -4.54 12.03
CA PRO A 56 -12.84 -4.00 10.77
C PRO A 56 -12.25 -2.61 10.46
N MET A 57 -12.27 -2.26 9.18
CA MET A 57 -11.93 -0.92 8.69
C MET A 57 -13.15 -0.24 8.09
N ASP A 58 -13.15 1.09 8.14
CA ASP A 58 -14.21 1.92 7.58
C ASP A 58 -13.80 2.51 6.20
N GLY A 59 -12.52 2.41 5.84
CA GLY A 59 -11.97 2.79 4.55
C GLY A 59 -10.55 2.26 4.36
N LEU A 60 -10.10 2.19 3.11
CA LEU A 60 -8.74 1.82 2.73
C LEU A 60 -8.15 2.88 1.79
N ILE A 61 -6.95 3.35 2.10
CA ILE A 61 -6.13 4.14 1.19
C ILE A 61 -4.89 3.35 0.79
N ILE A 62 -4.70 3.19 -0.52
CA ILE A 62 -3.48 2.64 -1.10
C ILE A 62 -2.78 3.78 -1.83
N ALA A 63 -1.71 4.28 -1.22
CA ALA A 63 -0.99 5.44 -1.71
C ALA A 63 0.50 5.15 -1.76
N GLU A 64 1.13 5.60 -2.85
CA GLU A 64 2.56 5.69 -3.07
C GLU A 64 3.39 4.43 -2.80
N GLY A 65 4.52 4.33 -3.47
CA GLY A 65 5.48 3.26 -3.23
C GLY A 65 6.01 2.75 -4.54
N ASN A 66 6.75 1.68 -4.40
CA ASN A 66 7.53 1.16 -5.48
C ASN A 66 6.67 0.34 -6.45
N ASP A 67 7.28 -0.07 -7.55
CA ASP A 67 6.74 -1.06 -8.46
C ASP A 67 6.34 -2.34 -7.71
N MET A 68 5.23 -2.94 -8.16
CA MET A 68 4.76 -4.21 -7.61
C MET A 68 5.58 -5.37 -8.15
N SER A 69 5.77 -6.39 -7.33
CA SER A 69 6.38 -7.66 -7.72
C SER A 69 5.56 -8.41 -8.77
N ASP A 70 6.24 -8.89 -9.82
CA ASP A 70 5.64 -9.74 -10.86
C ASP A 70 4.98 -10.99 -10.27
N ASP A 71 5.64 -11.65 -9.31
CA ASP A 71 5.13 -12.86 -8.66
C ASP A 71 3.85 -12.58 -7.87
N VAL A 72 3.79 -11.43 -7.19
CA VAL A 72 2.60 -11.04 -6.43
C VAL A 72 1.46 -10.70 -7.39
N LEU A 73 1.72 -9.96 -8.47
CA LEU A 73 0.71 -9.70 -9.49
C LEU A 73 0.14 -11.00 -10.06
N GLN A 74 1.00 -11.93 -10.46
CA GLN A 74 0.57 -13.23 -10.99
C GLN A 74 -0.22 -14.05 -9.96
N LYS A 75 0.19 -14.04 -8.68
CA LYS A 75 -0.53 -14.69 -7.57
C LYS A 75 -1.97 -14.19 -7.42
N TYR A 76 -2.20 -12.91 -7.70
CA TYR A 76 -3.53 -12.29 -7.66
C TYR A 76 -4.24 -12.28 -9.03
N GLY A 77 -3.68 -12.96 -10.04
CA GLY A 77 -4.28 -13.08 -11.37
C GLY A 77 -4.14 -11.84 -12.25
N CYS A 78 -3.27 -10.91 -11.87
CA CYS A 78 -3.05 -9.65 -12.54
C CYS A 78 -2.04 -9.77 -13.69
N ALA A 79 -2.18 -8.91 -14.70
CA ALA A 79 -1.18 -8.82 -15.78
C ALA A 79 0.11 -8.15 -15.29
N VAL A 80 1.26 -8.65 -15.75
CA VAL A 80 2.57 -8.04 -15.46
C VAL A 80 2.84 -6.90 -16.45
N PRO A 81 3.04 -5.65 -15.97
CA PRO A 81 3.35 -4.52 -16.85
C PRO A 81 4.79 -4.58 -17.37
N GLY A 82 5.06 -3.88 -18.48
CA GLY A 82 6.42 -3.68 -18.95
C GLY A 82 7.26 -2.90 -17.95
N ARG A 83 8.52 -3.29 -17.74
CA ARG A 83 9.45 -2.68 -16.79
C ARG A 83 10.36 -1.65 -17.48
N LEU A 84 10.79 -0.64 -16.74
CA LEU A 84 11.83 0.28 -17.20
C LEU A 84 13.17 -0.45 -17.23
N GLU A 85 13.98 -0.20 -18.27
CA GLU A 85 15.29 -0.79 -18.46
C GLU A 85 16.36 0.29 -18.72
N GLY A 86 17.64 -0.08 -18.54
CA GLY A 86 18.79 0.78 -18.84
C GLY A 86 18.88 2.03 -17.95
N GLU A 87 19.35 3.14 -18.54
CA GLU A 87 19.60 4.42 -17.82
C GLU A 87 18.35 4.99 -17.13
N SER A 88 17.17 4.69 -17.67
CA SER A 88 15.90 5.11 -17.07
C SER A 88 15.61 4.36 -15.78
N ALA A 89 15.91 3.05 -15.71
CA ALA A 89 15.74 2.28 -14.49
C ALA A 89 16.69 2.76 -13.38
N GLU A 90 17.96 3.06 -13.74
CA GLU A 90 18.95 3.56 -12.77
C GLU A 90 18.55 4.92 -12.19
N LYS A 91 18.01 5.82 -13.02
CA LYS A 91 17.54 7.13 -12.58
C LYS A 91 16.39 7.06 -11.57
N TYR A 92 15.54 6.04 -11.70
CA TYR A 92 14.35 5.83 -10.85
C TYR A 92 14.47 4.57 -9.98
N ALA A 93 15.70 4.21 -9.59
CA ALA A 93 15.98 2.94 -8.89
C ALA A 93 15.13 2.73 -7.63
N SER A 94 14.85 3.79 -6.88
CA SER A 94 14.00 3.74 -5.68
C SER A 94 12.54 3.41 -5.96
N ASP A 95 12.08 3.64 -7.18
CA ASP A 95 10.71 3.36 -7.62
C ASP A 95 10.64 1.99 -8.31
N THR A 96 11.72 1.51 -8.93
CA THR A 96 11.76 0.21 -9.63
C THR A 96 12.00 -1.00 -8.70
N GLU A 97 12.44 -0.79 -7.45
CA GLU A 97 12.64 -1.89 -6.49
C GLU A 97 11.31 -2.49 -6.00
N PHE A 98 11.14 -3.80 -5.98
CA PHE A 98 9.89 -4.40 -5.48
C PHE A 98 9.80 -4.42 -3.95
N ASP A 99 8.63 -4.05 -3.39
CA ASP A 99 8.32 -4.23 -1.96
C ASP A 99 7.27 -5.34 -1.75
N VAL A 100 7.71 -6.58 -1.91
CA VAL A 100 6.86 -7.79 -1.83
C VAL A 100 6.01 -7.81 -0.55
N SER A 101 6.57 -7.42 0.60
CA SER A 101 5.81 -7.41 1.87
C SER A 101 4.67 -6.40 1.85
N LYS A 102 4.88 -5.24 1.22
CA LYS A 102 3.85 -4.23 1.04
C LYS A 102 2.80 -4.72 0.04
N ASP A 103 3.22 -5.30 -1.07
CA ASP A 103 2.33 -5.81 -2.13
C ASP A 103 1.36 -6.85 -1.59
N GLU A 104 1.86 -7.89 -0.89
CA GLU A 104 1.01 -8.93 -0.35
C GLU A 104 -0.01 -8.39 0.65
N LEU A 105 0.39 -7.42 1.47
CA LEU A 105 -0.45 -6.80 2.48
C LEU A 105 -1.53 -5.91 1.86
N GLU A 106 -1.17 -5.08 0.88
CA GLU A 106 -2.12 -4.21 0.18
C GLU A 106 -3.11 -5.00 -0.66
N PHE A 107 -2.69 -6.06 -1.36
CA PHE A 107 -3.62 -6.92 -2.10
C PHE A 107 -4.58 -7.66 -1.16
N ALA A 108 -4.09 -8.17 -0.03
CA ALA A 108 -4.95 -8.83 0.97
C ALA A 108 -5.99 -7.87 1.53
N LEU A 109 -5.58 -6.64 1.87
CA LEU A 109 -6.49 -5.58 2.34
C LEU A 109 -7.48 -5.15 1.26
N LEU A 110 -7.03 -5.00 0.01
CA LEU A 110 -7.87 -4.61 -1.12
C LEU A 110 -8.95 -5.66 -1.39
N GLN A 111 -8.58 -6.94 -1.49
CA GLN A 111 -9.52 -8.05 -1.66
C GLN A 111 -10.54 -8.09 -0.52
N PHE A 112 -10.07 -7.94 0.73
CA PHE A 112 -10.98 -7.86 1.88
C PHE A 112 -11.93 -6.65 1.76
N ALA A 113 -11.41 -5.46 1.46
CA ALA A 113 -12.20 -4.23 1.31
C ALA A 113 -13.34 -4.41 0.31
N LEU A 114 -13.01 -4.92 -0.88
CA LEU A 114 -13.96 -5.15 -1.96
C LEU A 114 -15.00 -6.20 -1.55
N SER A 115 -14.59 -7.28 -0.89
CA SER A 115 -15.50 -8.35 -0.45
C SER A 115 -16.58 -7.90 0.54
N VAL A 116 -16.28 -6.87 1.34
CA VAL A 116 -17.22 -6.32 2.35
C VAL A 116 -17.85 -4.99 1.94
N GLY A 117 -17.57 -4.50 0.72
CA GLY A 117 -18.07 -3.20 0.24
C GLY A 117 -17.47 -2.00 0.97
N CYS A 118 -16.28 -2.13 1.54
CA CYS A 118 -15.55 -1.03 2.17
C CYS A 118 -15.04 -0.07 1.10
N PRO A 119 -15.21 1.27 1.25
CA PRO A 119 -14.67 2.24 0.33
C PRO A 119 -13.14 2.17 0.22
N VAL A 120 -12.64 2.23 -1.01
CA VAL A 120 -11.21 2.25 -1.33
C VAL A 120 -10.87 3.50 -2.13
N LEU A 121 -9.82 4.20 -1.73
CA LEU A 121 -9.24 5.30 -2.49
C LEU A 121 -7.78 4.96 -2.82
N THR A 122 -7.44 5.05 -4.11
CA THR A 122 -6.12 4.65 -4.60
C THR A 122 -5.40 5.81 -5.28
N PHE A 123 -4.08 5.86 -5.11
CA PHE A 123 -3.20 6.82 -5.78
C PHE A 123 -2.01 6.10 -6.41
N CYS A 124 -1.58 6.56 -7.59
CA CYS A 124 -0.37 6.08 -8.27
C CYS A 124 -0.33 4.54 -8.35
N ARG A 125 0.54 3.86 -7.58
CA ARG A 125 0.62 2.39 -7.49
C ARG A 125 -0.72 1.74 -7.16
N GLY A 126 -1.54 2.36 -6.31
CA GLY A 126 -2.84 1.80 -5.95
C GLY A 126 -3.78 1.73 -7.16
N CYS A 127 -3.67 2.69 -8.09
CA CYS A 127 -4.44 2.64 -9.34
C CYS A 127 -3.92 1.53 -10.25
N GLN A 128 -2.62 1.24 -10.22
CA GLN A 128 -2.08 0.07 -10.91
C GLN A 128 -2.67 -1.21 -10.30
N MET A 129 -2.66 -1.36 -8.97
CA MET A 129 -3.27 -2.51 -8.27
C MET A 129 -4.75 -2.71 -8.60
N LEU A 130 -5.52 -1.63 -8.66
CA LEU A 130 -6.97 -1.69 -8.92
C LEU A 130 -7.30 -2.08 -10.37
N ASN A 131 -6.41 -1.73 -11.31
CA ASN A 131 -6.61 -1.98 -12.75
C ASN A 131 -5.96 -3.29 -13.24
N ALA A 132 -5.13 -3.92 -12.41
CA ALA A 132 -4.31 -5.06 -12.81
C ALA A 132 -5.11 -6.38 -12.82
#